data_AF-A0A7C3T2G8-F1
#
_entry.id   AF-A0A7C3T2G8-F1
#
_cell.length_a   1.000
_cell.length_b   1.000
_cell.length_c   1.000
_cell.angle_alpha   90.00
_cell.angle_beta   90.00
_cell.angle_gamma   90.00
#
_symmetry.space_group_name_H-M   'P 1'
#
loop_
_entity.id
_entity.type
_entity.pdbx_description
1 polymer ?
#
loop_
_entity_poly.entity_id
_entity_poly.type
_entity_poly.pdbx_seq_one_letter_code
_entity_poly.pdbx_strand_id
1 'polypeptide(L)'
;MAIEGGILMALTYGTEEWEQAYQELVKERQASQSKPYIMGTPEWVAQYEELVQNDAAYKEAAKDWEGSVVIKVLAKPEIGVISDLYIFMDLWHGDCRSMRIVPPEVGEAGDYVITGEYERWKSVIKGELDTVKGMMQGKLKLKGDLPTIVRAVKAATRLVELSASTEPRFPDEISPEEVEGLRKLLEEAKEKFGI
;
A
#
# COMPACT_ATOMS: atom_id res chain seq x y z
N MET A 1 36.89 15.74 -21.01
CA MET A 1 35.61 16.47 -20.91
C MET A 1 34.68 15.57 -20.13
N ALA A 2 34.56 15.81 -18.83
CA ALA A 2 33.76 15.00 -17.93
C ALA A 2 32.28 15.27 -18.24
N ILE A 3 31.53 14.22 -18.56
CA ILE A 3 30.07 14.25 -18.59
C ILE A 3 29.61 14.37 -17.15
N GLU A 4 29.02 15.52 -16.83
CA GLU A 4 28.40 15.81 -15.54
C GLU A 4 27.42 14.69 -15.19
N GLY A 5 27.63 14.10 -14.01
CA GLY A 5 26.67 13.21 -13.38
C GLY A 5 25.42 14.01 -13.04
N GLY A 6 24.47 14.07 -13.97
CA GLY A 6 23.12 14.49 -13.68
C GLY A 6 22.53 13.50 -12.70
N ILE A 7 22.30 13.94 -11.46
CA ILE A 7 21.47 13.20 -10.51
C ILE A 7 20.12 13.02 -11.20
N LEU A 8 19.78 11.78 -11.57
CA LEU A 8 18.45 11.49 -12.11
C LEU A 8 17.47 11.84 -10.99
N MET A 9 16.67 12.90 -11.17
CA MET A 9 15.60 13.20 -10.24
C MET A 9 14.54 12.11 -10.37
N ALA A 10 13.97 11.68 -9.24
CA ALA A 10 12.81 10.80 -9.23
C ALA A 10 11.70 11.38 -10.12
N LEU A 11 10.95 10.50 -10.78
CA LEU A 11 9.78 10.88 -11.55
C LEU A 11 8.78 11.60 -10.64
N THR A 12 8.11 12.63 -11.16
CA THR A 12 7.14 13.38 -10.37
C THR A 12 5.79 12.67 -10.36
N TYR A 13 5.31 12.30 -9.17
CA TYR A 13 3.99 11.67 -9.00
C TYR A 13 2.86 12.51 -9.63
N GLY A 14 1.88 11.84 -10.22
CA GLY A 14 0.73 12.49 -10.89
C GLY A 14 1.00 12.95 -12.32
N THR A 15 2.22 12.77 -12.83
CA THR A 15 2.52 12.93 -14.27
C THR A 15 2.22 11.64 -15.04
N GLU A 16 1.94 11.76 -16.33
CA GLU A 16 1.75 10.61 -17.21
C GLU A 16 3.00 9.71 -17.26
N GLU A 17 4.19 10.32 -17.23
CA GLU A 17 5.47 9.59 -17.22
C GLU A 17 5.62 8.72 -15.97
N TRP A 18 5.30 9.26 -14.79
CA TRP A 18 5.32 8.49 -13.53
C TRP A 18 4.34 7.33 -13.59
N GLU A 19 3.10 7.57 -14.04
CA GLU A 19 2.07 6.54 -14.11
C GLU A 19 2.46 5.43 -15.09
N GLN A 20 2.91 5.77 -16.31
CA GLN A 20 3.36 4.78 -17.30
C GLN A 20 4.53 3.95 -16.76
N ALA A 21 5.51 4.59 -16.11
CA ALA A 21 6.65 3.90 -15.54
C ALA A 21 6.26 2.98 -14.37
N TYR A 22 5.30 3.39 -13.53
CA TYR A 22 4.82 2.58 -12.41
C TYR A 22 4.03 1.37 -12.92
N GLN A 23 3.19 1.55 -13.93
CA GLN A 23 2.45 0.46 -14.57
C GLN A 23 3.38 -0.57 -15.23
N GLU A 24 4.45 -0.12 -15.90
CA GLU A 24 5.42 -1.05 -16.46
C GLU A 24 6.17 -1.82 -15.37
N LEU A 25 6.56 -1.16 -14.25
CA LEU A 25 7.11 -1.86 -13.08
C LEU A 25 6.16 -2.95 -12.60
N VAL A 26 4.89 -2.61 -12.35
CA VAL A 26 3.88 -3.58 -11.88
C VAL A 26 3.78 -4.77 -12.84
N LYS A 27 3.70 -4.51 -14.14
CA LYS A 27 3.60 -5.54 -15.18
C LYS A 27 4.84 -6.44 -15.24
N GLU A 28 6.04 -5.87 -15.19
CA GLU A 28 7.30 -6.62 -15.13
C GLU A 28 7.34 -7.52 -13.88
N ARG A 29 6.86 -7.01 -12.74
CA ARG A 29 6.80 -7.77 -11.50
C ARG A 29 5.76 -8.88 -11.54
N GLN A 30 4.56 -8.61 -12.05
CA GLN A 30 3.54 -9.65 -12.25
C GLN A 30 3.99 -10.73 -13.25
N ALA A 31 4.85 -10.40 -14.21
CA ALA A 31 5.39 -11.36 -15.16
C ALA A 31 6.57 -12.19 -14.60
N SER A 32 7.34 -11.63 -13.66
CA SER A 32 8.56 -12.26 -13.12
C SER A 32 8.37 -12.92 -11.75
N GLN A 33 7.36 -12.52 -10.99
CA GLN A 33 7.03 -13.08 -9.68
C GLN A 33 5.84 -14.03 -9.78
N SER A 34 5.64 -14.87 -8.77
CA SER A 34 4.49 -15.77 -8.67
C SER A 34 3.73 -15.53 -7.38
N LYS A 35 2.40 -15.69 -7.44
CA LYS A 35 1.54 -15.66 -6.24
C LYS A 35 1.88 -16.84 -5.30
N PRO A 36 1.73 -16.67 -3.98
CA PRO A 36 1.37 -15.42 -3.31
C PRO A 36 2.51 -14.38 -3.32
N TYR A 37 2.15 -13.12 -3.55
CA TYR A 37 3.11 -12.01 -3.58
C TYR A 37 3.45 -11.54 -2.16
N ILE A 38 4.57 -10.81 -2.02
CA ILE A 38 5.02 -10.25 -0.75
C ILE A 38 4.17 -9.02 -0.42
N MET A 39 3.66 -8.94 0.83
CA MET A 39 2.87 -7.80 1.30
C MET A 39 3.62 -6.48 1.08
N GLY A 40 2.94 -5.51 0.45
CA GLY A 40 3.47 -4.17 0.21
C GLY A 40 4.34 -4.03 -1.04
N THR A 41 4.53 -5.07 -1.87
CA THR A 41 5.18 -4.91 -3.18
C THR A 41 4.19 -4.40 -4.25
N PRO A 42 4.66 -3.77 -5.34
CA PRO A 42 3.79 -3.22 -6.38
C PRO A 42 2.82 -4.25 -6.97
N GLU A 43 3.28 -5.48 -7.24
CA GLU A 43 2.46 -6.57 -7.76
C GLU A 43 1.40 -7.06 -6.77
N TRP A 44 1.68 -6.97 -5.46
CA TRP A 44 0.71 -7.27 -4.41
C TRP A 44 -0.36 -6.19 -4.31
N VAL A 45 0.05 -4.91 -4.33
CA VAL A 45 -0.90 -3.77 -4.32
C VAL A 45 -1.82 -3.81 -5.55
N ALA A 46 -1.29 -4.12 -6.73
CA ALA A 46 -2.08 -4.25 -7.94
C ALA A 46 -3.08 -5.43 -7.87
N GLN A 47 -2.68 -6.57 -7.30
CA GLN A 47 -3.62 -7.67 -7.05
C GLN A 47 -4.72 -7.26 -6.08
N TYR A 48 -4.38 -6.52 -5.03
CA TYR A 48 -5.36 -6.03 -4.06
C TYR A 48 -6.33 -5.01 -4.68
N GLU A 49 -5.83 -4.09 -5.49
CA GLU A 49 -6.64 -3.14 -6.28
C GLU A 49 -7.68 -3.86 -7.14
N GLU A 50 -7.25 -4.86 -7.91
CA GLU A 50 -8.14 -5.64 -8.78
C GLU A 50 -9.26 -6.33 -7.99
N LEU A 51 -8.92 -6.90 -6.83
CA LEU A 51 -9.91 -7.54 -5.96
C LEU A 51 -10.96 -6.53 -5.45
N VAL A 52 -10.53 -5.35 -5.00
CA VAL A 52 -11.43 -4.30 -4.52
C VAL A 52 -12.31 -3.76 -5.65
N GLN A 53 -11.74 -3.51 -6.83
CA GLN A 53 -12.46 -3.03 -8.01
C GLN A 53 -13.55 -3.99 -8.49
N ASN A 54 -13.39 -5.30 -8.24
CA ASN A 54 -14.34 -6.32 -8.67
C ASN A 54 -15.25 -6.85 -7.54
N ASP A 55 -15.13 -6.33 -6.31
CA ASP A 55 -15.90 -6.84 -5.18
C ASP A 55 -17.25 -6.11 -5.00
N ALA A 56 -18.35 -6.81 -5.28
CA ALA A 56 -19.70 -6.25 -5.14
C ALA A 56 -20.06 -5.90 -3.69
N ALA A 57 -19.56 -6.66 -2.70
CA ALA A 57 -19.83 -6.40 -1.29
C ALA A 57 -19.16 -5.10 -0.83
N TYR A 58 -17.91 -4.85 -1.25
CA TYR A 58 -17.21 -3.59 -1.02
C TYR A 58 -17.95 -2.43 -1.67
N LYS A 59 -18.31 -2.54 -2.96
CA LYS A 59 -19.04 -1.50 -3.69
C LYS A 59 -20.30 -1.06 -2.97
N GLU A 60 -21.12 -2.00 -2.50
CA GLU A 60 -22.33 -1.68 -1.73
C GLU A 60 -22.01 -1.10 -0.35
N ALA A 61 -21.04 -1.68 0.37
CA ALA A 61 -20.68 -1.22 1.72
C ALA A 61 -20.05 0.18 1.74
N ALA A 62 -19.38 0.58 0.65
CA ALA A 62 -18.67 1.84 0.50
C ALA A 62 -19.38 2.85 -0.42
N LYS A 63 -20.64 2.61 -0.83
CA LYS A 63 -21.36 3.45 -1.80
C LYS A 63 -21.48 4.93 -1.41
N ASP A 64 -21.48 5.23 -0.11
CA ASP A 64 -21.56 6.60 0.42
C ASP A 64 -20.20 7.08 0.95
N TRP A 65 -19.11 6.33 0.72
CA TRP A 65 -17.76 6.70 1.12
C TRP A 65 -17.17 7.74 0.18
N GLU A 66 -16.53 8.75 0.76
CA GLU A 66 -15.71 9.73 0.04
C GLU A 66 -14.40 9.93 0.78
N GLY A 67 -13.31 9.93 0.03
CA GLY A 67 -11.98 10.27 0.52
C GLY A 67 -10.95 9.18 0.25
N SER A 68 -9.73 9.63 0.05
CA SER A 68 -8.56 8.77 -0.06
C SER A 68 -8.23 8.11 1.29
N VAL A 69 -7.79 6.86 1.23
CA VAL A 69 -7.30 6.13 2.41
C VAL A 69 -5.86 5.71 2.14
N VAL A 70 -4.99 6.01 3.09
CA VAL A 70 -3.56 5.69 3.02
C VAL A 70 -3.20 4.73 4.14
N ILE A 71 -2.70 3.55 3.77
CA ILE A 71 -2.08 2.60 4.68
C ILE A 71 -0.60 2.94 4.74
N LYS A 72 -0.17 3.52 5.86
CA LYS A 72 1.24 3.82 6.14
C LYS A 72 1.84 2.70 6.99
N VAL A 73 2.75 1.94 6.39
CA VAL A 73 3.54 0.90 7.07
C VAL A 73 4.88 1.52 7.45
N LEU A 74 5.19 1.56 8.76
CA LEU A 74 6.47 2.07 9.22
C LEU A 74 7.63 1.16 8.80
N ALA A 75 8.77 1.76 8.49
CA ALA A 75 9.98 1.06 8.11
C ALA A 75 10.37 -0.02 9.14
N LYS A 76 10.85 -1.15 8.64
CA LYS A 76 11.44 -2.24 9.43
C LYS A 76 12.60 -2.86 8.65
N PRO A 77 13.78 -2.23 8.66
CA PRO A 77 14.89 -2.59 7.78
C PRO A 77 15.39 -4.03 7.93
N GLU A 78 15.18 -4.65 9.10
CA GLU A 78 15.60 -6.02 9.41
C GLU A 78 14.93 -7.07 8.51
N ILE A 79 13.77 -6.74 7.95
CA ILE A 79 12.97 -7.60 7.06
C ILE A 79 12.92 -7.07 5.62
N GLY A 80 13.79 -6.12 5.28
CA GLY A 80 13.88 -5.55 3.92
C GLY A 80 12.97 -4.35 3.67
N VAL A 81 12.12 -3.95 4.62
CA VAL A 81 11.28 -2.74 4.51
C VAL A 81 12.10 -1.53 4.96
N ILE A 82 12.85 -0.93 4.04
CA ILE A 82 13.89 0.07 4.33
C ILE A 82 13.38 1.50 4.56
N SER A 83 12.14 1.79 4.17
CA SER A 83 11.47 3.08 4.31
C SER A 83 10.00 2.88 4.65
N ASP A 84 9.36 3.94 5.15
CA ASP A 84 7.91 3.93 5.35
C ASP A 84 7.23 3.72 3.98
N LEU A 85 6.30 2.77 3.89
CA LEU A 85 5.51 2.53 2.69
C LEU A 85 4.16 3.23 2.80
N TYR A 86 3.76 3.94 1.75
CA TYR A 86 2.48 4.64 1.66
C TYR A 86 1.63 4.00 0.55
N ILE A 87 0.73 3.09 0.93
CA ILE A 87 -0.23 2.51 -0.01
C ILE A 87 -1.44 3.44 -0.04
N PHE A 88 -1.53 4.25 -1.08
CA PHE A 88 -2.62 5.17 -1.34
C PHE A 88 -3.75 4.46 -2.08
N MET A 89 -4.97 4.59 -1.58
CA MET A 89 -6.18 4.06 -2.19
C MET A 89 -7.11 5.22 -2.53
N ASP A 90 -7.39 5.38 -3.82
CA ASP A 90 -8.33 6.38 -4.32
C ASP A 90 -9.76 5.82 -4.31
N LEU A 91 -10.50 6.08 -3.23
CA LEU A 91 -11.81 5.48 -2.96
C LEU A 91 -12.93 6.51 -3.11
N TRP A 92 -13.97 6.16 -3.87
CA TRP A 92 -15.08 7.07 -4.12
C TRP A 92 -16.39 6.34 -4.46
N HIS A 93 -17.43 6.54 -3.65
CA HIS A 93 -18.79 6.01 -3.87
C HIS A 93 -18.84 4.51 -4.20
N GLY A 94 -18.07 3.71 -3.46
CA GLY A 94 -17.96 2.27 -3.66
C GLY A 94 -16.92 1.86 -4.70
N ASP A 95 -16.38 2.80 -5.47
CA ASP A 95 -15.34 2.55 -6.44
C ASP A 95 -13.93 2.64 -5.82
N CYS A 96 -13.01 1.91 -6.41
CA CYS A 96 -11.58 2.01 -6.15
C CYS A 96 -10.90 2.43 -7.45
N ARG A 97 -10.72 3.75 -7.63
CA ARG A 97 -10.23 4.33 -8.88
C ARG A 97 -8.78 3.96 -9.15
N SER A 98 -7.97 3.92 -8.09
CA SER A 98 -6.61 3.39 -8.16
C SER A 98 -6.07 2.96 -6.79
N MET A 99 -5.07 2.08 -6.77
CA MET A 99 -4.17 1.92 -5.63
C MET A 99 -2.71 2.01 -6.07
N ARG A 100 -1.90 2.80 -5.36
CA ARG A 100 -0.48 2.98 -5.69
C ARG A 100 0.35 3.00 -4.42
N ILE A 101 1.59 2.56 -4.51
CA ILE A 101 2.62 2.97 -3.55
C ILE A 101 3.08 4.35 -4.00
N VAL A 102 2.98 5.36 -3.14
CA VAL A 102 3.17 6.76 -3.49
C VAL A 102 4.27 7.43 -2.65
N PRO A 103 4.82 8.57 -3.11
CA PRO A 103 5.78 9.32 -2.32
C PRO A 103 5.22 9.76 -0.96
N PRO A 104 6.07 9.92 0.07
CA PRO A 104 5.64 10.30 1.41
C PRO A 104 4.77 11.56 1.44
N GLU A 105 5.11 12.59 0.66
CA GLU A 105 4.35 13.83 0.60
C GLU A 105 2.93 13.66 0.03
N VAL A 106 2.76 12.73 -0.92
CA VAL A 106 1.46 12.38 -1.50
C VAL A 106 0.65 11.56 -0.50
N GLY A 107 1.29 10.56 0.12
CA GLY A 107 0.66 9.71 1.11
C GLY A 107 0.22 10.48 2.36
N GLU A 108 1.06 11.37 2.87
CA GLU A 108 0.71 12.22 4.02
C GLU A 108 -0.39 13.24 3.67
N ALA A 109 -0.59 13.58 2.40
CA ALA A 109 -1.65 14.48 1.96
C ALA A 109 -3.05 13.81 1.86
N GLY A 110 -3.13 12.49 2.00
CA GLY A 110 -4.41 11.76 1.97
C GLY A 110 -5.40 12.17 3.06
N ASP A 111 -6.69 11.97 2.79
CA ASP A 111 -7.80 12.37 3.67
C ASP A 111 -7.79 11.58 4.98
N TYR A 112 -7.51 10.27 4.88
CA TYR A 112 -7.37 9.36 6.01
C TYR A 112 -6.03 8.63 5.92
N VAL A 113 -5.08 8.97 6.79
CA VAL A 113 -3.78 8.28 6.88
C VAL A 113 -3.76 7.42 8.13
N ILE A 114 -3.73 6.10 7.95
CA ILE A 114 -3.65 5.12 9.03
C ILE A 114 -2.20 4.65 9.10
N THR A 115 -1.52 4.93 10.20
CA THR A 115 -0.12 4.59 10.42
C THR A 115 0.01 3.43 11.41
N GLY A 116 0.86 2.46 11.12
CA GLY A 116 1.15 1.35 12.03
C GLY A 116 2.52 0.75 11.79
N GLU A 117 3.08 0.16 12.84
CA GLU A 117 4.22 -0.75 12.72
C GLU A 117 3.83 -1.95 11.84
N TYR A 118 4.82 -2.51 11.15
CA TYR A 118 4.66 -3.69 10.30
C TYR A 118 3.86 -4.82 10.97
N GLU A 119 4.16 -5.14 12.23
CA GLU A 119 3.53 -6.20 13.00
C GLU A 119 2.03 -5.96 13.20
N ARG A 120 1.63 -4.68 13.32
CA ARG A 120 0.21 -4.31 13.46
C ARG A 120 -0.52 -4.56 12.16
N TRP A 121 0.07 -4.17 11.02
CA TRP A 121 -0.50 -4.45 9.70
C TRP A 121 -0.57 -5.94 9.41
N LYS A 122 0.48 -6.70 9.74
CA LYS A 122 0.45 -8.16 9.68
C LYS A 122 -0.66 -8.75 10.54
N SER A 123 -0.83 -8.27 11.77
CA SER A 123 -1.93 -8.71 12.66
C SER A 123 -3.31 -8.37 12.09
N VAL A 124 -3.46 -7.23 11.42
CA VAL A 124 -4.71 -6.83 10.74
C VAL A 124 -5.04 -7.79 9.61
N ILE A 125 -4.08 -8.05 8.72
CA ILE A 125 -4.26 -8.95 7.58
C ILE A 125 -4.55 -10.39 8.06
N LYS A 126 -3.93 -10.84 9.15
CA LYS A 126 -4.22 -12.15 9.77
C LYS A 126 -5.54 -12.19 10.54
N GLY A 127 -6.26 -11.08 10.67
CA GLY A 127 -7.51 -10.99 11.44
C GLY A 127 -7.33 -11.01 12.97
N GLU A 128 -6.10 -10.92 13.45
CA GLU A 128 -5.75 -10.90 14.88
C GLU A 128 -5.98 -9.52 15.51
N LEU A 129 -5.95 -8.46 14.70
CA LEU A 129 -6.23 -7.08 15.08
C LEU A 129 -7.31 -6.48 14.18
N ASP A 130 -8.49 -6.19 14.74
CA ASP A 130 -9.49 -5.38 14.05
C ASP A 130 -8.97 -3.94 13.85
N THR A 131 -9.07 -3.40 12.63
CA THR A 131 -8.51 -2.10 12.26
C THR A 131 -9.11 -0.95 13.06
N VAL A 132 -10.44 -0.92 13.25
CA VAL A 132 -11.13 0.15 13.98
C VAL A 132 -10.77 0.10 15.46
N LYS A 133 -10.78 -1.10 16.05
CA LYS A 133 -10.33 -1.32 17.43
C LYS A 133 -8.85 -0.96 17.60
N GLY A 134 -8.01 -1.27 16.62
CA GLY A 134 -6.60 -0.88 16.58
C GLY A 134 -6.41 0.62 16.67
N MET A 135 -7.23 1.39 15.93
CA MET A 135 -7.23 2.85 16.02
C MET A 135 -7.74 3.37 17.36
N MET A 136 -8.85 2.84 17.87
CA MET A 136 -9.40 3.24 19.18
C MET A 136 -8.44 2.97 20.33
N GLN A 137 -7.60 1.94 20.22
CA GLN A 137 -6.58 1.58 21.21
C GLN A 137 -5.24 2.29 21.00
N GLY A 138 -5.10 3.11 19.96
CA GLY A 138 -3.84 3.79 19.62
C GLY A 138 -2.74 2.86 19.08
N LYS A 139 -3.07 1.62 18.72
CA LYS A 139 -2.14 0.67 18.06
C LYS A 139 -1.94 1.00 16.58
N LEU A 140 -2.96 1.60 15.97
CA LEU A 140 -2.90 2.25 14.67
C LEU A 140 -3.19 3.73 14.90
N LYS A 141 -2.36 4.63 14.35
CA LYS A 141 -2.56 6.07 14.48
C LYS A 141 -3.33 6.58 13.27
N LEU A 142 -4.45 7.27 13.50
CA LEU A 142 -5.23 7.91 12.44
C LEU A 142 -4.93 9.41 12.36
N LYS A 143 -4.66 9.88 11.15
CA LYS A 143 -4.90 11.28 10.74
C LYS A 143 -6.21 11.27 9.91
N GLY A 144 -7.23 11.97 10.39
CA GLY A 144 -8.58 11.98 9.79
C GLY A 144 -9.67 11.84 10.85
N ASP A 145 -10.94 11.80 10.42
CA ASP A 145 -12.10 11.69 11.31
C ASP A 145 -12.46 10.23 11.63
N LEU A 146 -12.13 9.77 12.85
CA LEU A 146 -12.42 8.40 13.31
C LEU A 146 -13.92 8.04 13.24
N PRO A 147 -14.87 8.89 13.69
CA PRO A 147 -16.30 8.62 13.57
C PRO A 147 -16.75 8.29 12.13
N THR A 148 -16.14 8.92 11.12
CA THR A 148 -16.44 8.62 9.71
C THR A 148 -16.00 7.20 9.34
N ILE A 149 -14.79 6.78 9.72
CA ILE A 149 -14.34 5.39 9.49
C ILE A 149 -15.23 4.38 10.24
N VAL A 150 -15.63 4.69 11.49
CA VAL A 150 -16.51 3.82 12.28
C VAL A 150 -17.87 3.63 11.59
N ARG A 151 -18.45 4.68 10.99
CA ARG A 151 -19.69 4.55 10.20
C ARG A 151 -19.48 3.66 8.97
N ALA A 152 -18.29 3.69 8.37
CA ALA A 152 -17.90 2.86 7.23
C ALA A 152 -17.25 1.53 7.61
N VAL A 153 -17.43 1.03 8.86
CA VAL A 153 -16.73 -0.17 9.37
C VAL A 153 -16.90 -1.41 8.50
N LYS A 154 -18.05 -1.58 7.83
CA LYS A 154 -18.30 -2.70 6.92
C LYS A 154 -17.37 -2.65 5.70
N ALA A 155 -17.18 -1.48 5.11
CA ALA A 155 -16.25 -1.29 4.00
C ALA A 155 -14.81 -1.50 4.45
N ALA A 156 -14.42 -0.93 5.60
CA ALA A 156 -13.08 -1.11 6.17
C ALA A 156 -12.76 -2.59 6.46
N THR A 157 -13.73 -3.33 7.01
CA THR A 157 -13.60 -4.78 7.24
C THR A 157 -13.43 -5.52 5.91
N ARG A 158 -14.23 -5.17 4.89
CA ARG A 158 -14.15 -5.83 3.59
C ARG A 158 -12.82 -5.59 2.88
N LEU A 159 -12.26 -4.38 2.97
CA LEU A 159 -10.91 -4.08 2.48
C LEU A 159 -9.86 -5.00 3.12
N VAL A 160 -9.92 -5.21 4.45
CA VAL A 160 -9.01 -6.13 5.14
C VAL A 160 -9.20 -7.58 4.65
N GLU A 161 -10.43 -8.06 4.57
CA GLU A 161 -10.73 -9.41 4.06
C GLU A 161 -10.18 -9.64 2.64
N LEU A 162 -10.34 -8.66 1.75
CA LEU A 162 -9.83 -8.73 0.38
C LEU A 162 -8.29 -8.76 0.37
N SER A 163 -7.64 -7.92 1.18
CA SER A 163 -6.18 -7.97 1.33
C SER A 163 -5.69 -9.31 1.88
N ALA A 164 -6.41 -9.91 2.83
CA ALA A 164 -6.10 -11.21 3.42
C ALA A 164 -6.32 -12.36 2.42
N SER A 165 -7.32 -12.25 1.54
CA SER A 165 -7.61 -13.25 0.50
C SER A 165 -6.52 -13.36 -0.58
N THR A 166 -5.58 -12.41 -0.63
CA THR A 166 -4.37 -12.53 -1.46
C THR A 166 -3.37 -13.55 -0.92
N GLU A 167 -3.58 -14.04 0.32
CA GLU A 167 -2.69 -14.93 1.06
C GLU A 167 -1.25 -14.41 1.07
N PRO A 168 -1.01 -13.15 1.46
CA PRO A 168 0.28 -12.52 1.23
C PRO A 168 1.40 -13.22 1.97
N ARG A 169 2.56 -13.27 1.32
CA ARG A 169 3.80 -13.60 2.00
C ARG A 169 4.25 -12.40 2.83
N PHE A 170 4.54 -12.64 4.09
CA PHE A 170 4.97 -11.59 5.00
C PHE A 170 6.49 -11.40 4.92
N PRO A 171 7.01 -10.16 4.77
CA PRO A 171 8.46 -9.92 4.70
C PRO A 171 9.32 -10.52 5.83
N ASP A 172 8.76 -10.76 7.01
CA ASP A 172 9.47 -11.43 8.12
C ASP A 172 9.44 -12.97 8.05
N GLU A 173 8.74 -13.55 7.07
CA GLU A 173 8.55 -14.99 6.86
C GLU A 173 9.20 -15.49 5.54
N ILE A 174 9.86 -14.61 4.78
CA ILE A 174 10.57 -14.96 3.53
C ILE A 174 12.05 -15.29 3.77
N SER A 175 12.72 -15.87 2.77
CA SER A 175 14.14 -16.23 2.89
C SER A 175 15.05 -14.99 2.90
N PRO A 176 16.29 -15.09 3.44
CA PRO A 176 17.24 -13.98 3.41
C PRO A 176 17.55 -13.44 2.00
N GLU A 177 17.55 -14.30 0.98
CA GLU A 177 17.73 -13.90 -0.42
C GLU A 177 16.56 -13.04 -0.91
N GLU A 178 15.34 -13.39 -0.53
CA GLU A 178 14.14 -12.63 -0.88
C GLU A 178 14.04 -11.31 -0.09
N VAL A 179 14.53 -11.27 1.16
CA VAL A 179 14.69 -10.03 1.92
C VAL A 179 15.63 -9.07 1.20
N GLU A 180 16.75 -9.56 0.66
CA GLU A 180 17.68 -8.75 -0.13
C GLU A 180 17.06 -8.30 -1.45
N GLY A 181 16.31 -9.17 -2.12
CA GLY A 181 15.53 -8.81 -3.31
C GLY A 181 14.49 -7.72 -3.04
N LEU A 182 13.79 -7.79 -1.90
CA LEU A 182 12.83 -6.78 -1.46
C LEU A 182 13.54 -5.45 -1.17
N ARG A 183 14.67 -5.47 -0.47
CA ARG A 183 15.49 -4.27 -0.22
C ARG A 183 15.85 -3.59 -1.53
N LYS A 184 16.43 -4.34 -2.47
CA LYS A 184 16.82 -3.81 -3.78
C LYS A 184 15.65 -3.21 -4.54
N LEU A 185 14.49 -3.90 -4.55
CA LEU A 185 13.27 -3.37 -5.16
C LEU A 185 12.88 -2.01 -4.56
N LEU A 186 12.88 -1.89 -3.24
CA LEU A 186 12.50 -0.64 -2.57
C LEU A 186 13.53 0.47 -2.79
N GLU A 187 14.82 0.15 -2.88
CA GLU A 187 15.88 1.13 -3.22
C GLU A 187 15.69 1.68 -4.63
N GLU A 188 15.55 0.79 -5.63
CA GLU A 188 15.32 1.17 -7.02
C GLU A 188 14.01 1.96 -7.17
N ALA A 189 12.96 1.55 -6.45
CA ALA A 189 11.68 2.22 -6.49
C ALA A 189 11.73 3.62 -5.85
N LYS A 190 12.46 3.78 -4.74
CA LYS A 190 12.70 5.07 -4.11
C LYS A 190 13.46 6.03 -5.03
N GLU A 191 14.51 5.54 -5.69
CA GLU A 191 15.31 6.34 -6.63
C GLU A 191 14.48 6.78 -7.84
N LYS A 192 13.69 5.87 -8.41
CA LYS A 192 12.93 6.13 -9.64
C LYS A 192 11.62 6.87 -9.42
N PHE A 193 10.88 6.55 -8.37
CA PHE A 193 9.51 7.01 -8.14
C PHE A 193 9.35 7.94 -6.93
N GLY A 194 10.38 8.08 -6.09
CA GLY A 194 10.32 8.89 -4.87
C GLY A 194 9.52 8.25 -3.74
N ILE A 195 9.23 6.95 -3.83
CA ILE A 195 8.40 6.20 -2.87
C ILE A 195 9.17 5.62 -1.69
#